data_AF-A0A7K4D059-F1
#
_entry.id   AF-A0A7K4D059-F1
#
_cell.length_a   1.000
_cell.length_b   1.000
_cell.length_c   1.000
_cell.angle_alpha   90.00
_cell.angle_beta   90.00
_cell.angle_gamma   90.00
#
_symmetry.space_group_name_H-M   'P 1'
#
loop_
_entity.id
_entity.type
_entity.pdbx_description
1 polymer ?
#
loop_
_entity_poly.entity_id
_entity_poly.type
_entity_poly.pdbx_seq_one_letter_code
_entity_poly.pdbx_strand_id
1 'polypeptide(L)' 'MIIPTIAPLGASQANCVADPYDLILAKGQEALYEGVIECPNCGQDLEPDAECCGVCDWENPLVNHGFI' A
#
# COMPACT_ATOMS: atom_id res chain seq x y z
N MET A 1 39.01 23.42 -26.27
CA MET A 1 38.47 22.07 -25.96
C MET A 1 37.43 22.25 -24.88
N ILE A 2 36.15 22.20 -25.25
CA ILE A 2 35.01 22.33 -24.33
C ILE A 2 34.58 20.91 -23.95
N ILE A 3 34.70 20.56 -22.68
CA ILE A 3 34.17 19.31 -22.14
C ILE A 3 32.68 19.56 -21.90
N PRO A 4 31.75 18.83 -22.53
CA PRO A 4 30.35 18.94 -22.16
C PRO A 4 30.19 18.35 -20.75
N THR A 5 29.78 19.20 -19.81
CA THR A 5 29.37 18.80 -18.47
C THR A 5 28.26 17.77 -18.60
N ILE A 6 28.60 16.52 -18.30
CA ILE A 6 27.64 15.43 -18.20
C ILE A 6 26.79 15.74 -16.97
N ALA A 7 25.56 16.20 -17.16
CA ALA A 7 24.58 16.19 -16.09
C ALA A 7 24.48 14.73 -15.61
N PRO A 8 24.54 14.43 -14.29
CA PRO A 8 24.18 13.10 -13.85
C PRO A 8 22.76 12.87 -14.37
N LEU A 9 22.59 11.83 -15.18
CA LEU A 9 21.29 11.27 -15.52
C LEU A 9 20.56 11.23 -14.19
N GLY A 10 19.54 12.08 -14.09
CA GLY A 10 18.75 12.17 -12.89
C GLY A 10 18.47 10.73 -12.49
N ALA A 11 18.76 10.43 -11.22
CA ALA A 11 17.80 9.63 -10.51
C ALA A 11 16.47 10.36 -10.70
N SER A 12 15.77 10.09 -11.81
CA SER A 12 14.37 9.78 -11.72
C SER A 12 14.35 8.61 -10.75
N GLN A 13 14.43 8.98 -9.46
CA GLN A 13 13.69 8.36 -8.40
C GLN A 13 12.49 7.80 -9.12
N ALA A 14 12.49 6.48 -9.30
CA ALA A 14 11.31 5.79 -9.73
C ALA A 14 10.31 6.25 -8.69
N ASN A 15 9.54 7.28 -9.06
CA ASN A 15 8.35 7.67 -8.39
C ASN A 15 7.35 6.60 -8.80
N CYS A 16 7.64 5.34 -8.48
CA CYS A 16 6.65 4.54 -7.81
C CYS A 16 6.39 5.26 -6.49
N VAL A 17 5.68 6.41 -6.57
CA VAL A 17 4.41 6.48 -5.86
C VAL A 17 3.75 5.18 -6.27
N ALA A 18 4.02 4.13 -5.49
CA ALA A 18 3.06 3.09 -5.31
C ALA A 18 1.83 3.91 -4.98
N ASP A 19 0.92 3.99 -5.95
CA ASP A 19 -0.37 4.60 -5.73
C ASP A 19 -0.85 4.08 -4.37
N PRO A 20 -1.39 4.90 -3.45
CA PRO A 20 -1.75 4.42 -2.11
C PRO A 20 -2.56 3.11 -2.16
N TYR A 21 -3.27 2.87 -3.26
CA TYR A 21 -3.92 1.60 -3.61
C TYR A 21 -3.01 0.40 -3.88
N ASP A 22 -1.85 0.56 -4.51
CA ASP A 22 -0.89 -0.52 -4.80
C ASP A 22 -0.23 -1.03 -3.51
N LEU A 23 0.00 -0.12 -2.54
CA LEU A 23 0.48 -0.46 -1.21
C LEU A 23 -0.57 -1.24 -0.41
N ILE A 24 -1.84 -0.83 -0.52
CA ILE A 24 -2.98 -1.54 0.07
C ILE A 24 -3.15 -2.92 -0.60
N LEU A 25 -2.97 -3.02 -1.92
CA LEU A 25 -3.07 -4.28 -2.66
C LEU A 25 -1.97 -5.27 -2.24
N ALA A 26 -0.72 -4.79 -2.13
CA ALA A 26 0.40 -5.60 -1.67
C ALA A 26 0.17 -6.14 -0.24
N LYS A 27 -0.32 -5.29 0.66
CA LYS A 27 -0.69 -5.68 2.03
C LYS A 27 -1.91 -6.62 2.06
N GLY A 28 -2.90 -6.40 1.18
CA GLY A 28 -4.07 -7.25 1.04
C GLY A 28 -3.76 -8.65 0.54
N GLN A 29 -2.81 -8.78 -0.40
CA GLN A 29 -2.36 -10.09 -0.87
C GLN A 29 -1.60 -10.88 0.20
N GLU A 30 -0.78 -10.22 1.02
CA GLU A 30 -0.15 -10.88 2.18
C GLU A 30 -1.19 -11.33 3.20
N ALA A 31 -2.20 -10.50 3.43
CA ALA A 31 -3.27 -10.83 4.34
C ALA A 31 -4.22 -11.94 3.87
N LEU A 32 -4.43 -12.10 2.56
CA LEU A 32 -5.12 -13.27 2.02
C LEU A 32 -4.36 -14.57 2.34
N TYR A 33 -3.05 -14.50 2.54
CA TYR A 33 -2.21 -15.64 2.91
C TYR A 33 -2.08 -15.84 4.42
N GLU A 34 -1.96 -14.75 5.18
CA GLU A 34 -1.77 -14.77 6.64
C GLU A 34 -3.10 -14.83 7.41
N GLY A 35 -4.21 -14.45 6.77
CA GLY A 35 -5.55 -14.39 7.35
C GLY A 35 -5.80 -13.17 8.22
N VAL A 36 -4.89 -12.19 8.25
CA VAL A 36 -4.99 -10.94 9.02
C VAL A 36 -4.33 -9.78 8.26
N ILE A 37 -4.88 -8.58 8.37
CA ILE A 37 -4.35 -7.32 7.81
C ILE A 37 -4.05 -6.39 8.97
N GLU A 38 -3.00 -5.58 8.90
CA GLU A 38 -2.84 -4.47 9.83
C GLU A 38 -3.70 -3.30 9.35
N CYS A 39 -4.59 -2.80 10.19
CA CYS A 39 -5.41 -1.63 9.91
C CYS A 39 -4.50 -0.40 9.71
N PRO A 40 -4.40 0.18 8.50
CA PRO A 40 -3.48 1.30 8.27
C PRO A 40 -3.80 2.61 9.05
N ASN A 41 -4.95 2.72 9.73
CA ASN A 41 -5.39 3.91 10.45
C ASN A 41 -5.07 3.83 11.94
N CYS A 42 -5.22 2.64 12.55
CA CYS A 42 -4.95 2.45 13.98
C CYS A 42 -3.83 1.45 14.29
N GLY A 43 -3.35 0.70 13.28
CA GLY A 43 -2.31 -0.32 13.43
C GLY A 43 -2.76 -1.59 14.14
N GLN A 44 -4.07 -1.83 14.27
CA GLN A 44 -4.61 -3.05 14.89
C GLN A 44 -4.83 -4.16 13.87
N ASP A 45 -4.77 -5.40 14.34
CA ASP A 45 -5.07 -6.57 13.54
C ASP A 45 -6.55 -6.52 13.12
N LEU A 46 -6.77 -6.67 11.82
CA LEU A 46 -8.06 -6.59 11.17
C LEU A 46 -8.23 -7.83 10.30
N GLU A 47 -9.35 -8.52 10.45
CA GLU A 47 -9.69 -9.65 9.60
C GLU A 47 -9.87 -9.17 8.14
N PRO A 48 -9.30 -9.88 7.15
CA PRO A 48 -9.36 -9.47 5.74
C PRO A 48 -10.79 -9.43 5.21
N ASP A 49 -11.69 -10.24 5.77
CA ASP A 49 -13.12 -10.31 5.43
C ASP A 49 -14.01 -9.37 6.25
N ALA A 50 -13.48 -8.70 7.27
CA ALA A 50 -14.25 -7.73 8.03
C ALA A 50 -14.50 -6.46 7.19
N GLU A 51 -15.74 -5.98 7.18
CA GLU A 51 -16.11 -4.75 6.46
C GLU A 51 -15.42 -3.50 7.02
N CYS A 52 -15.17 -3.49 8.35
CA CYS A 52 -14.55 -2.38 9.07
C CYS A 52 -13.64 -2.89 10.21
N CYS A 53 -12.69 -2.06 10.62
CA CYS A 53 -11.88 -2.29 11.81
C CYS A 53 -12.72 -2.26 13.09
N GLY A 54 -12.74 -3.35 13.84
CA GLY A 54 -13.50 -3.45 15.11
C GLY A 54 -13.01 -2.54 16.25
N VAL A 55 -11.91 -1.79 16.05
CA VAL A 55 -11.33 -0.89 17.06
C VAL A 55 -11.54 0.58 16.72
N CYS A 56 -11.34 0.98 15.47
CA CYS A 56 -11.41 2.38 15.04
C CYS A 56 -12.53 2.65 14.04
N ASP A 57 -13.37 1.65 13.73
CA ASP A 57 -14.45 1.70 12.76
C ASP A 57 -14.01 2.12 11.35
N TRP A 58 -12.72 2.02 11.04
CA TRP A 58 -12.23 2.36 9.71
C TRP A 58 -12.61 1.30 8.68
N GLU A 59 -13.13 1.73 7.54
CA GLU A 59 -13.55 0.86 6.44
C GLU A 59 -12.38 0.04 5.90
N ASN A 60 -12.58 -1.26 5.79
CA ASN A 60 -11.60 -2.15 5.21
C ASN A 60 -11.56 -1.92 3.69
N PRO A 61 -10.45 -1.39 3.15
CA PRO A 61 -10.34 -1.15 1.71
C PRO A 61 -10.32 -2.47 0.93
N LEU A 62 -10.03 -3.62 1.53
CA LEU A 62 -10.02 -4.91 0.83
C LEU A 62 -11.44 -5.36 0.45
N VAL A 63 -12.37 -5.26 1.39
CA VAL A 63 -13.79 -5.58 1.15
C VAL A 63 -14.43 -4.53 0.24
N ASN A 64 -14.19 -3.24 0.50
CA ASN A 64 -14.81 -2.16 -0.27
C ASN A 64 -14.37 -2.15 -1.75
N HIS A 65 -13.13 -2.57 -2.03
CA HIS A 65 -12.64 -2.68 -3.41
C HIS A 65 -12.88 -4.06 -4.05
N GLY A 66 -13.47 -5.02 -3.32
CA GLY A 66 -13.79 -6.35 -3.83
C GLY A 66 -12.56 -7.22 -4.09
N PHE A 67 -11.51 -7.06 -3.29
CA PHE A 67 -10.32 -7.91 -3.34
C PHE A 67 -10.53 -9.28 -2.67
N ILE A 68 -11.56 -9.41 -1.84
CA ILE A 68 -11.96 -10.64 -1.17
C ILE A 68 -13.47 -10.90 -1.33
#